data_AF-A0A662D6Y4-F1
#
_entry.id   AF-A0A662D6Y4-F1
#
_cell.length_a   1.000
_cell.length_b   1.000
_cell.length_c   1.000
_cell.angle_alpha   90.00
_cell.angle_beta   90.00
_cell.angle_gamma   90.00
#
_symmetry.space_group_name_H-M   'P 1'
#
loop_
_entity.id
_entity.type
_entity.pdbx_description
1 polymer ?
#
loop_
_entity_poly.entity_id
_entity_poly.type
_entity_poly.pdbx_seq_one_letter_code
_entity_poly.pdbx_strand_id
1 'polypeptide(L)'
;MKIDKRKLLRRIIRQDLREKISLEEIRLYLLLIISVDQVNGVGRLSRESLERYLGHRLQNKQLEETARTFQRLHLAEIDYSPEKREIGFRLFGQ
;
A
#
# COMPACT_ATOMS: atom_id res chain seq x y z
N MET A 1 -11.34 -6.19 12.00
CA MET A 1 -11.37 -4.74 12.29
C MET A 1 -11.88 -4.06 11.03
N LYS A 2 -13.04 -3.39 11.08
CA LYS A 2 -13.63 -2.79 9.87
C LYS A 2 -12.78 -1.61 9.40
N ILE A 3 -12.22 -1.68 8.19
CA ILE A 3 -11.46 -0.58 7.60
C ILE A 3 -12.40 0.53 7.14
N ASP A 4 -12.20 1.73 7.66
CA ASP A 4 -12.82 2.95 7.14
C ASP A 4 -11.92 3.57 6.06
N LYS A 5 -12.25 3.32 4.78
CA LYS A 5 -11.52 3.88 3.64
C LYS A 5 -11.48 5.41 3.66
N ARG A 6 -12.53 6.10 4.13
CA ARG A 6 -12.56 7.57 4.20
C ARG A 6 -11.53 8.08 5.22
N LYS A 7 -11.42 7.41 6.37
CA LYS A 7 -10.39 7.72 7.37
C LYS A 7 -8.98 7.53 6.83
N LEU A 8 -8.73 6.43 6.10
CA LEU A 8 -7.43 6.18 5.47
C LEU A 8 -7.08 7.25 4.42
N LEU A 9 -8.04 7.66 3.59
CA LEU A 9 -7.84 8.73 2.61
C LEU A 9 -7.50 10.07 3.28
N ARG A 10 -8.16 10.41 4.39
CA ARG A 10 -7.85 11.63 5.15
C ARG A 10 -6.41 11.63 5.69
N ARG A 11 -5.84 10.47 6.04
CA ARG A 11 -4.44 10.38 6.49
C ARG A 11 -3.47 10.85 5.41
N ILE A 12 -3.71 10.54 4.14
CA ILE A 12 -2.87 10.97 3.00
C ILE A 12 -2.88 12.50 2.86
N ILE A 13 -4.00 13.14 3.17
CA ILE A 13 -4.18 14.59 3.05
C ILE A 13 -3.46 15.35 4.17
N ARG A 14 -3.13 14.69 5.29
CA ARG A 14 -2.40 15.35 6.38
C ARG A 14 -0.98 15.71 5.90
N GLN A 15 -0.58 16.95 6.13
CA GLN A 15 0.73 17.49 5.69
C GLN A 15 1.90 16.63 6.15
N ASP A 16 1.83 16.07 7.37
CA ASP A 16 2.89 15.26 7.96
C ASP A 16 3.18 13.96 7.20
N LEU A 17 2.16 13.37 6.57
CA LEU A 17 2.32 12.18 5.75
C LEU A 17 2.81 12.56 4.37
N ARG A 18 2.25 13.60 3.76
CA ARG A 18 2.62 14.07 2.41
C ARG A 18 4.10 14.44 2.28
N GLU A 19 4.74 14.91 3.35
CA GLU A 19 6.18 15.24 3.37
C GLU A 19 7.08 14.03 3.58
N LYS A 20 6.53 12.89 4.03
CA LYS A 20 7.29 11.68 4.40
C LYS A 20 7.22 10.55 3.38
N ILE A 21 6.36 10.67 2.37
CA ILE A 21 6.17 9.67 1.32
C ILE A 21 6.23 10.30 -0.07
N SER A 22 6.76 9.55 -1.03
CA SER A 22 6.82 9.94 -2.43
C SER A 22 5.46 9.87 -3.11
N LEU A 23 5.34 10.44 -4.31
CA LEU A 23 4.14 10.31 -5.13
C LEU A 23 3.86 8.86 -5.54
N GLU A 24 4.90 8.04 -5.73
CA GLU A 24 4.75 6.62 -6.05
C GLU A 24 4.21 5.84 -4.87
N GLU A 25 4.72 6.12 -3.67
CA GLU A 25 4.22 5.57 -2.41
C GLU A 25 2.76 5.98 -2.16
N ILE A 26 2.38 7.23 -2.45
CA ILE A 26 0.97 7.66 -2.39
C ILE A 26 0.11 6.85 -3.35
N ARG A 27 0.54 6.69 -4.60
CA ARG A 27 -0.22 5.92 -5.61
C ARG A 27 -0.40 4.47 -5.18
N LEU A 28 0.66 3.83 -4.68
CA LEU A 28 0.57 2.46 -4.17
C LEU A 28 -0.40 2.39 -2.99
N TYR A 29 -0.28 3.30 -2.01
CA TYR A 29 -1.16 3.29 -0.85
C TYR A 29 -2.64 3.48 -1.21
N LEU A 30 -2.94 4.36 -2.18
CA LEU A 30 -4.29 4.50 -2.74
C LEU A 30 -4.80 3.20 -3.37
N LEU A 31 -3.95 2.50 -4.13
CA LEU A 31 -4.29 1.21 -4.72
C LEU A 31 -4.59 0.15 -3.65
N LEU A 32 -3.82 0.12 -2.54
CA LEU A 32 -4.09 -0.76 -1.41
C LEU A 32 -5.45 -0.46 -0.78
N ILE A 33 -5.77 0.82 -0.53
CA ILE A 33 -7.07 1.25 0.02
C ILE A 33 -8.23 0.80 -0.87
N ILE A 34 -8.08 0.90 -2.19
CA ILE A 34 -9.12 0.48 -3.14
C ILE A 34 -9.29 -1.04 -3.07
N SER A 35 -8.20 -1.79 -2.97
CA SER A 35 -8.16 -3.25 -3.12
C SER A 35 -8.33 -4.03 -1.81
N VAL A 36 -8.39 -3.36 -0.67
CA VAL A 36 -8.53 -4.02 0.64
C VAL A 36 -9.91 -4.65 0.83
N ASP A 37 -9.94 -5.86 1.38
CA ASP A 37 -11.13 -6.39 2.04
C ASP A 37 -11.39 -5.59 3.32
N GLN A 38 -12.49 -4.83 3.34
CA GLN A 38 -12.82 -3.96 4.47
C GLN A 38 -13.10 -4.72 5.77
N VAL A 39 -13.50 -5.99 5.72
CA VAL A 39 -13.83 -6.77 6.92
C VAL A 39 -12.55 -7.21 7.63
N ASN A 40 -11.61 -7.74 6.85
CA ASN A 40 -10.38 -8.35 7.34
C ASN A 40 -9.19 -7.38 7.35
N GLY A 41 -9.27 -6.26 6.63
CA GLY A 41 -8.20 -5.27 6.51
C GLY A 41 -6.98 -5.76 5.75
N VAL A 42 -7.13 -6.85 5.00
CA VAL A 42 -6.06 -7.47 4.21
C VAL A 42 -6.42 -7.45 2.73
N GLY A 43 -5.42 -7.62 1.88
CA GLY A 43 -5.64 -7.78 0.44
C GLY A 43 -4.44 -8.42 -0.25
N ARG A 44 -4.61 -8.71 -1.54
CA ARG A 44 -3.55 -9.18 -2.42
C ARG A 44 -3.59 -8.45 -3.74
N LEU A 45 -2.42 -8.20 -4.32
CA LEU A 45 -2.27 -7.61 -5.64
C LEU A 45 -1.21 -8.37 -6.42
N SER A 46 -1.54 -8.77 -7.65
CA SER A 46 -0.55 -9.29 -8.58
C SER A 46 0.39 -8.18 -9.04
N ARG A 47 1.62 -8.56 -9.38
CA ARG A 47 2.61 -7.66 -9.96
C ARG A 47 2.10 -7.02 -11.24
N GLU A 48 1.36 -7.77 -12.05
CA GLU A 48 0.71 -7.25 -13.26
C GLU A 48 -0.29 -6.13 -12.94
N SER A 49 -1.07 -6.27 -11.87
CA SER A 49 -1.97 -5.22 -11.40
C SER A 49 -1.19 -4.00 -10.94
N LEU A 50 -0.13 -4.20 -10.15
CA LEU A 50 0.75 -3.11 -9.70
C LEU A 50 1.32 -2.33 -10.89
N GLU A 51 1.90 -3.03 -11.86
CA GLU A 51 2.52 -2.41 -13.04
C GLU A 51 1.49 -1.68 -13.91
N ARG A 52 0.29 -2.26 -14.08
CA ARG A 52 -0.83 -1.64 -14.82
C ARG A 52 -1.30 -0.35 -14.16
N TYR A 53 -1.45 -0.32 -12.84
CA TYR A 53 -1.98 0.85 -12.13
C TYR A 53 -0.92 1.91 -11.83
N LEU A 54 0.34 1.52 -11.64
CA LEU A 54 1.44 2.44 -11.35
C LEU A 54 2.15 2.93 -12.62
N GLY A 55 1.87 2.30 -13.76
CA GLY A 55 2.32 2.74 -15.09
C GLY A 55 3.80 2.46 -15.38
N HIS A 56 4.46 1.64 -14.55
CA HIS A 56 5.86 1.27 -14.73
C HIS A 56 6.17 -0.07 -14.07
N ARG A 57 7.29 -0.66 -14.47
CA ARG A 57 7.79 -1.91 -13.88
C ARG A 57 8.36 -1.63 -12.50
N LEU A 58 7.70 -2.12 -11.46
CA LEU A 58 8.18 -1.94 -10.09
C LEU A 58 9.38 -2.84 -9.83
N GLN A 59 10.51 -2.26 -9.40
CA GLN A 59 11.67 -3.04 -9.00
C GLN A 59 11.46 -3.62 -7.60
N ASN A 60 11.96 -4.83 -7.35
CA ASN A 60 11.80 -5.48 -6.04
C ASN A 60 12.38 -4.61 -4.91
N LYS A 61 13.52 -3.95 -5.16
CA LYS A 61 14.15 -3.03 -4.21
C LYS A 61 13.25 -1.85 -3.82
N GLN A 62 12.57 -1.25 -4.80
CA GLN A 62 11.62 -0.14 -4.54
C GLN A 62 10.43 -0.62 -3.70
N LEU A 63 9.95 -1.84 -3.95
CA LEU A 63 8.87 -2.44 -3.19
C LEU A 63 9.28 -2.71 -1.73
N GLU A 64 10.49 -3.22 -1.50
CA GLU A 64 11.04 -3.43 -0.16
C GLU A 64 11.22 -2.11 0.60
N GLU A 65 11.76 -1.08 -0.06
CA GLU A 65 11.89 0.26 0.53
C GLU A 65 10.53 0.84 0.89
N THR A 66 9.54 0.73 -0.01
CA THR A 66 8.17 1.18 0.24
C THR A 66 7.51 0.41 1.39
N ALA A 67 7.70 -0.91 1.45
CA ALA A 67 7.18 -1.74 2.54
C ALA A 67 7.74 -1.29 3.89
N ARG A 68 9.04 -1.00 3.97
CA ARG A 68 9.68 -0.45 5.17
C ARG A 68 9.13 0.93 5.53
N THR A 69 8.95 1.82 4.54
CA THR A 69 8.32 3.13 4.75
C THR A 69 6.92 3.00 5.33
N PHE A 70 6.08 2.15 4.75
CA PHE A 70 4.70 1.94 5.18
C PHE A 70 4.61 1.34 6.58
N GLN A 71 5.48 0.38 6.89
CA GLN A 71 5.56 -0.20 8.23
C GLN A 71 5.96 0.86 9.25
N ARG A 72 7.03 1.63 8.98
CA ARG A 72 7.51 2.71 9.86
C ARG A 72 6.42 3.76 10.11
N LEU A 73 5.68 4.14 9.08
CA LEU A 73 4.61 5.14 9.17
C LEU A 73 3.26 4.58 9.66
N HIS A 74 3.19 3.30 10.02
CA HIS A 74 1.97 2.62 10.44
C HIS A 74 0.83 2.84 9.42
N LEU A 75 1.16 2.66 8.14
CA LEU A 75 0.22 2.71 7.01
C LEU A 75 -0.24 1.30 6.62
N ALA A 76 0.73 0.42 6.36
CA ALA A 76 0.47 -0.95 5.97
C ALA A 76 1.69 -1.85 6.24
N GLU A 77 1.41 -3.13 6.41
CA GLU A 77 2.38 -4.22 6.29
C GLU A 77 2.26 -4.81 4.88
N ILE A 78 3.38 -5.07 4.22
CA ILE A 78 3.43 -5.62 2.87
C ILE A 78 4.37 -6.83 2.86
N ASP A 79 3.84 -7.97 2.45
CA ASP A 79 4.58 -9.20 2.22
C ASP A 79 4.71 -9.44 0.72
N TYR A 80 5.93 -9.67 0.25
CA TYR A 80 6.16 -10.03 -1.14
C TYR A 80 6.31 -11.55 -1.28
N SER A 81 5.58 -12.13 -2.23
CA SER A 81 5.70 -13.54 -2.60
C SER A 81 6.33 -13.65 -3.99
N PRO A 82 7.66 -13.85 -4.09
CA PRO A 82 8.37 -13.89 -5.38
C PRO A 82 7.81 -14.94 -6.34
N GLU A 83 7.48 -16.12 -5.82
CA GLU A 83 6.98 -17.27 -6.59
C GLU A 83 5.64 -16.98 -7.26
N LYS A 84 4.77 -16.26 -6.55
CA LYS A 84 3.42 -15.92 -7.01
C LYS A 84 3.38 -14.61 -7.78
N ARG A 85 4.48 -13.85 -7.79
CA ARG A 85 4.56 -12.48 -8.32
C ARG A 85 3.41 -11.63 -7.77
N GLU A 86 3.19 -11.70 -6.47
CA GLU A 86 2.11 -11.03 -5.76
C GLU A 86 2.64 -10.34 -4.51
N ILE A 87 1.93 -9.31 -4.08
CA ILE A 87 2.03 -8.80 -2.72
C ILE A 87 0.78 -9.17 -1.93
N GLY A 88 1.00 -9.65 -0.70
CA GLY A 88 0.00 -9.59 0.36
C GLY A 88 0.17 -8.28 1.13
N PHE A 89 -0.92 -7.73 1.64
CA PHE A 89 -0.83 -6.55 2.49
C PHE A 89 -1.90 -6.54 3.57
N ARG A 90 -1.63 -5.78 4.63
CA ARG A 90 -2.56 -5.44 5.71
C ARG A 90 -2.53 -3.95 5.96
N LEU A 91 -3.70 -3.30 5.96
CA LEU A 91 -3.82 -1.88 6.28
C LEU A 91 -4.03 -1.67 7.78
N PHE A 92 -3.37 -0.64 8.32
CA PHE A 92 -3.58 -0.24 9.71
C PHE A 92 -4.69 0.80 9.80
N GLY A 93 -5.86 0.41 10.35
CA GLY A 93 -7.08 1.22 10.44
C GLY A 93 -7.22 2.13 11.68
N GLN A 94 -6.19 2.21 12.53
CA GLN A 94 -6.24 2.97 13.78
C GLN A 94 -6.31 4.49 13.59
#